data_AF-A0A453SZT9-F1
#
_entry.id   AF-A0A453SZT9-F1
#
_cell.length_a   1.000
_cell.length_b   1.000
_cell.length_c   1.000
_cell.angle_alpha   90.00
_cell.angle_beta   90.00
_cell.angle_gamma   90.00
#
_symmetry.space_group_name_H-M   'P 1'
#
loop_
_entity.id
_entity.type
_entity.pdbx_description
1 polymer ?
#
loop_
_entity_poly.entity_id
_entity_poly.type
_entity_poly.pdbx_seq_one_letter_code
_entity_poly.pdbx_strand_id
1 'polypeptide(L)' 'MSALGRPQDMFSDTAIQLQPIFAQWVQNIHATAPGVTAPGATTSTSLTWGGGELVAVGGKVALLPIPLGTTDF' A
#
# COMPACT_ATOMS: atom_id res chain seq x y z
N MET A 1 -7.83 -2.87 24.11
CA MET A 1 -7.76 -1.50 24.68
C MET A 1 -8.97 -0.63 24.34
N SER A 2 -9.62 -0.82 23.17
CA SER A 2 -10.85 -0.09 22.80
C SER A 2 -11.97 -0.16 23.87
N ALA A 3 -12.42 -1.35 24.27
CA ALA A 3 -13.49 -1.51 25.25
C ALA A 3 -13.15 -0.98 26.66
N LEU A 4 -11.86 -0.80 26.96
CA LEU A 4 -11.39 -0.22 28.23
C LEU A 4 -11.27 1.31 28.18
N GLY A 5 -11.70 1.96 27.08
CA GLY A 5 -11.60 3.41 26.91
C GLY A 5 -10.15 3.92 26.78
N ARG A 6 -9.22 3.06 26.34
CA ARG A 6 -7.79 3.39 26.19
C ARG A 6 -7.32 3.27 24.73
N PRO A 7 -7.91 4.00 23.76
CA PRO A 7 -7.60 3.83 22.34
C PRO A 7 -6.14 4.18 21.98
N GLN A 8 -5.48 5.08 22.72
CA GLN A 8 -4.08 5.45 22.53
C GLN A 8 -3.09 4.30 22.78
N ASP A 9 -3.54 3.26 23.51
CA ASP A 9 -2.73 2.08 23.81
C ASP A 9 -3.04 0.91 22.85
N MET A 10 -3.85 1.12 21.82
CA MET A 10 -4.14 0.09 20.81
C MET A 10 -2.98 -0.07 19.83
N PHE A 11 -2.81 -1.30 19.32
CA PHE A 11 -2.13 -1.50 18.05
C PHE A 11 -3.08 -1.10 16.91
N SER A 12 -2.81 0.05 16.28
CA SER A 12 -3.60 0.60 15.16
C SER A 12 -2.83 1.72 14.47
N ASP A 13 -3.28 2.14 13.30
CA ASP A 13 -2.62 3.21 12.53
C ASP A 13 -2.58 4.56 13.25
N THR A 14 -3.48 4.81 14.21
CA THR A 14 -3.58 6.08 14.94
C THR A 14 -2.98 6.04 16.35
N ALA A 15 -2.44 4.89 16.78
CA ALA A 15 -1.91 4.70 18.12
C ALA A 15 -0.53 4.04 18.06
N ILE A 16 -0.31 2.92 18.74
CA ILE A 16 0.96 2.18 18.65
C ILE A 16 0.98 1.47 17.30
N GLN A 17 1.76 1.97 16.36
CA GLN A 17 1.79 1.43 15.00
C GLN A 17 2.68 0.19 14.90
N LEU A 18 2.23 -0.80 14.13
CA LEU A 18 3.04 -1.94 13.70
C LEU A 18 3.06 -1.94 12.18
N GLN A 19 3.95 -1.14 11.58
CA GLN A 19 3.97 -0.97 10.13
C GLN A 19 4.65 -2.15 9.42
N PRO A 20 4.07 -2.71 8.34
CA PRO A 20 4.69 -3.74 7.50
C PRO A 20 5.73 -3.12 6.55
N ILE A 21 6.77 -2.50 7.12
CA ILE A 21 7.76 -1.69 6.39
C ILE A 21 8.48 -2.45 5.28
N PHE A 22 8.67 -3.77 5.45
CA PHE A 22 9.30 -4.60 4.42
C PHE A 22 8.39 -4.82 3.22
N ALA A 23 7.09 -5.02 3.45
CA ALA A 23 6.13 -5.13 2.37
C ALA A 23 5.99 -3.79 1.64
N GLN A 24 5.86 -2.68 2.37
CA GLN A 24 5.84 -1.31 1.81
C GLN A 24 7.09 -1.02 0.96
N TRP A 25 8.28 -1.44 1.44
CA TRP A 25 9.53 -1.33 0.67
C TRP A 25 9.49 -2.15 -0.63
N VAL A 26 8.96 -3.38 -0.60
CA VAL A 26 8.76 -4.18 -1.81
C VAL A 26 7.75 -3.53 -2.76
N GLN A 27 6.67 -2.91 -2.25
CA GLN A 27 5.73 -2.16 -3.09
C GLN A 27 6.45 -1.01 -3.81
N ASN A 28 7.26 -0.23 -3.09
CA ASN A 28 8.01 0.89 -3.65
C ASN A 28 9.00 0.46 -4.75
N ILE A 29 9.69 -0.67 -4.56
CA ILE A 29 10.59 -1.20 -5.59
C ILE A 29 9.83 -1.53 -6.87
N HIS A 30 8.68 -2.21 -6.77
CA HIS A 30 7.90 -2.57 -7.96
C HIS A 30 7.20 -1.38 -8.60
N ALA A 31 6.78 -0.39 -7.81
CA ALA A 31 6.20 0.86 -8.32
C ALA A 31 7.21 1.68 -9.13
N THR A 32 8.47 1.71 -8.68
CA THR A 32 9.56 2.51 -9.31
C THR A 32 10.43 1.71 -10.29
N ALA A 33 10.17 0.42 -10.47
CA ALA A 33 10.95 -0.44 -11.37
C ALA A 33 10.96 0.02 -12.84
N PRO A 34 9.84 0.46 -13.46
CA PRO A 34 9.82 0.85 -14.87
C PRO A 34 10.81 1.97 -15.17
N GLY A 35 11.67 1.77 -16.17
CA GLY A 35 12.70 2.75 -16.54
C GLY A 35 13.92 2.81 -15.61
N VAL A 36 13.91 2.12 -14.46
CA VAL A 36 15.04 2.06 -13.52
C VAL A 36 15.66 0.66 -13.52
N THR A 37 15.04 -0.29 -12.83
CA THR A 37 15.50 -1.68 -12.76
C THR A 37 14.87 -2.55 -13.84
N ALA A 38 13.83 -2.06 -14.51
CA ALA A 38 13.20 -2.67 -15.69
C ALA A 38 13.14 -1.64 -16.86
N PRO A 39 14.26 -1.41 -17.59
CA PRO A 39 14.35 -0.33 -18.58
C PRO A 39 13.37 -0.46 -19.77
N GLY A 40 12.96 -1.68 -20.13
CA GLY A 40 12.02 -1.92 -21.22
C GLY A 40 10.55 -1.96 -20.78
N ALA A 41 10.26 -1.88 -19.48
CA ALA A 41 8.90 -1.89 -18.97
C ALA A 41 8.31 -0.47 -18.97
N THR A 42 7.07 -0.34 -19.42
CA THR A 42 6.33 0.93 -19.42
C THR A 42 5.40 1.09 -18.22
N THR A 43 5.15 0.01 -17.47
CA THR A 43 4.31 -0.01 -16.27
C THR A 43 4.92 -0.95 -15.22
N SER A 44 4.54 -0.77 -13.95
CA SER A 44 4.88 -1.71 -12.88
C SER A 44 4.25 -3.08 -13.14
N THR A 45 4.67 -4.10 -12.36
CA THR A 45 4.10 -5.46 -12.47
C THR A 45 2.64 -5.55 -12.03
N SER A 46 2.16 -4.58 -11.26
CA SER A 46 0.76 -4.40 -10.86
C SER A 46 0.52 -2.95 -10.43
N LEU A 47 -0.69 -2.43 -10.70
CA LEU A 47 -1.08 -1.09 -10.25
C LEU A 47 -1.34 -1.03 -8.72
N THR A 48 -1.42 -2.20 -8.06
CA THR A 48 -1.58 -2.28 -6.60
C THR A 48 -0.37 -1.78 -5.83
N TRP A 49 0.82 -1.76 -6.44
CA TRP A 49 2.08 -1.37 -5.80
C TRP A 49 2.19 0.14 -5.49
N GLY A 50 1.33 0.98 -6.07
CA GLY A 50 1.49 2.43 -6.04
C GLY A 50 2.18 2.98 -7.29
N GLY A 51 2.25 4.31 -7.41
CA GLY A 51 2.86 5.01 -8.54
C GLY A 51 2.02 5.07 -9.83
N GLY A 52 0.98 4.24 -9.95
CA GLY A 52 -0.02 4.29 -11.02
C GLY A 52 -1.31 5.00 -10.61
N GLU A 53 -2.07 5.48 -11.59
CA GLU A 53 -3.38 6.09 -11.36
C GLU A 53 -4.48 5.02 -11.14
N LEU A 54 -5.60 5.46 -10.53
CA LEU A 54 -6.82 4.66 -10.43
C LEU A 54 -7.32 4.28 -11.82
N VAL A 55 -7.62 3.00 -12.02
CA VAL A 55 -8.25 2.50 -13.23
C VAL A 55 -9.72 2.23 -12.96
N ALA A 56 -10.62 2.85 -13.74
CA ALA A 56 -12.05 2.66 -13.64
C ALA A 56 -12.65 2.10 -14.95
N VAL A 57 -13.59 1.17 -14.83
CA VAL A 57 -14.35 0.59 -15.95
C VAL A 57 -15.83 0.60 -15.59
N GLY A 58 -16.67 1.18 -16.45
CA GLY A 58 -18.12 1.24 -16.20
C GLY A 58 -18.50 1.99 -14.90
N GLY A 59 -17.73 3.03 -14.54
CA GLY A 59 -17.95 3.81 -13.31
C GLY A 59 -17.59 3.10 -12.01
N LYS A 60 -16.92 1.93 -12.08
CA LYS A 60 -16.39 1.20 -10.91
C LYS A 60 -14.88 1.19 -10.95
N VAL A 61 -14.27 1.13 -9.77
CA VAL A 61 -12.82 0.95 -9.66
C VAL A 61 -12.48 -0.48 -10.08
N ALA A 62 -11.65 -0.61 -11.12
CA ALA A 62 -11.09 -1.87 -11.55
C ALA A 62 -9.82 -2.19 -10.75
N LEU A 63 -8.90 -1.22 -10.60
CA LEU A 63 -7.70 -1.34 -9.76
C LEU A 63 -7.31 0.02 -9.18
N LEU A 64 -6.74 0.01 -7.98
CA LEU A 64 -6.06 1.12 -7.33
C LEU A 64 -4.87 0.60 -6.50
N PRO A 65 -3.94 1.48 -6.08
CA PRO A 65 -2.94 1.12 -5.07
C PRO A 65 -3.56 0.58 -3.79
N ILE A 66 -2.97 -0.47 -3.21
CA ILE A 66 -3.43 -1.06 -1.94
C ILE A 66 -2.43 -0.64 -0.86
N PRO A 67 -2.78 0.33 0.01
CA PRO A 67 -1.93 0.69 1.14
C PRO A 67 -1.88 -0.46 2.15
N LEU A 68 -0.71 -0.66 2.76
CA LEU A 68 -0.52 -1.63 3.83
C LEU A 68 -0.27 -0.89 5.14
N GLY A 69 -1.12 -1.10 6.13
CA GLY A 69 -1.05 -0.46 7.44
C GLY A 69 -0.90 -1.46 8.58
N THR A 70 -1.20 -1.01 9.79
CA THR A 70 -1.07 -1.80 11.02
C THR A 70 -1.98 -3.02 11.05
N THR A 71 -3.11 -2.99 10.34
CA THR A 71 -4.04 -4.14 10.24
C THR A 71 -3.53 -5.22 9.28
N ASP A 72 -2.61 -4.89 8.39
CA ASP A 72 -2.05 -5.82 7.40
C ASP A 72 -0.76 -6.50 7.87
N PHE A 73 -0.22 -6.08 9.02
CA PHE A 73 0.94 -6.70 9.69
C PHE A 73 0.53 -7.95 10.47
#